data_AF-A0A8E2DYI9-F1
#
_entry.id   AF-A0A8E2DYI9-F1
#
_cell.length_a   1.000
_cell.length_b   1.000
_cell.length_c   1.000
_cell.angle_alpha   90.00
_cell.angle_beta   90.00
_cell.angle_gamma   90.00
#
_symmetry.space_group_name_H-M   'P 1'
#
loop_
_entity.id
_entity.type
_entity.pdbx_description
1 polymer ?
#
loop_
_entity_poly.entity_id
_entity_poly.type
_entity_poly.pdbx_seq_one_letter_code
_entity_poly.pdbx_strand_id
1 'polypeptide(L)' 'SEHLRVLCRQYYRPGCHLAVDESIERPMGRAPEIVNTPSQPTPEGFKIWVLANQGYLLDWL' A
#
# COMPACT_ATOMS: atom_id res chain seq x y z
N SER A 1 -7.21 -1.05 10.22
CA SER A 1 -7.30 -0.28 8.96
C SER A 1 -8.68 -0.28 8.32
N GLU A 2 -9.62 -1.12 8.74
CA GLU A 2 -10.95 -1.26 8.12
C GLU A 2 -11.68 0.07 7.92
N HIS A 3 -11.75 0.92 8.95
CA HIS A 3 -12.40 2.23 8.85
C HIS A 3 -11.83 3.10 7.72
N LEU A 4 -10.50 3.17 7.59
CA LEU A 4 -9.86 3.94 6.52
C LEU A 4 -10.14 3.35 5.13
N ARG A 5 -10.09 2.02 5.01
CA ARG A 5 -10.40 1.31 3.76
C ARG A 5 -11.84 1.59 3.30
N VAL A 6 -12.79 1.63 4.24
CA VAL A 6 -14.19 2.00 3.95
C VAL A 6 -14.29 3.44 3.45
N LEU A 7 -13.64 4.39 4.12
CA LEU A 7 -13.68 5.80 3.71
C LEU A 7 -13.03 6.02 2.33
N CYS A 8 -11.89 5.37 2.05
CA CYS A 8 -11.23 5.44 0.74
C CYS A 8 -12.18 5.03 -0.40
N ARG A 9 -12.96 3.96 -0.20
CA ARG A 9 -13.94 3.50 -1.22
C ARG A 9 -15.19 4.37 -1.28
N GLN A 10 -15.57 4.98 -0.16
CA GLN A 10 -16.77 5.83 -0.10
C GLN A 10 -16.54 7.19 -0.79
N TYR A 11 -15.37 7.79 -0.63
CA TYR A 11 -15.08 9.13 -1.13
C TYR A 11 -14.44 9.18 -2.52
N TYR A 12 -14.12 8.03 -3.12
CA TYR A 12 -13.52 7.97 -4.44
C TYR A 12 -14.16 6.90 -5.32
N ARG A 13 -14.59 7.30 -6.52
CA ARG A 13 -15.15 6.39 -7.52
C ARG A 13 -14.07 6.06 -8.56
N PRO A 14 -13.52 4.84 -8.57
CA PRO A 14 -12.45 4.49 -9.48
C PRO A 14 -12.94 4.35 -10.93
N GLY A 15 -12.04 4.60 -11.87
CA GLY A 15 -12.23 4.27 -13.29
C GLY A 15 -11.97 2.79 -13.59
N CYS A 16 -11.94 2.43 -14.88
CA CYS A 16 -11.80 1.04 -15.32
C CYS A 16 -10.38 0.46 -15.20
N HIS A 17 -9.38 1.28 -14.86
CA HIS A 17 -7.97 0.87 -14.85
C HIS A 17 -7.43 0.79 -13.42
N LEU A 18 -7.49 -0.39 -12.83
CA LEU A 18 -6.96 -0.66 -11.48
C LEU A 18 -5.56 -1.26 -11.58
N ALA A 19 -4.73 -0.97 -10.59
CA ALA A 19 -3.43 -1.58 -10.40
C ALA A 19 -3.35 -2.22 -9.02
N VAL A 20 -2.75 -3.42 -8.95
CA VAL A 20 -2.35 -4.06 -7.70
C VAL A 20 -0.84 -4.20 -7.72
N ASP A 21 -0.17 -3.65 -6.72
CA ASP A 21 1.29 -3.72 -6.62
C ASP A 21 1.74 -3.65 -5.15
N GLU A 22 3.03 -3.84 -4.93
CA GLU A 22 3.68 -3.77 -3.64
C GLU A 22 4.14 -2.34 -3.34
N SER A 23 3.77 -1.79 -2.19
CA SER A 23 4.41 -0.59 -1.62
C SER A 23 5.34 -0.99 -0.49
N ILE A 24 6.53 -0.37 -0.44
CA ILE A 24 7.48 -0.52 0.66
C ILE A 24 7.50 0.76 1.48
N GLU A 25 7.03 0.68 2.72
CA GLU A 25 7.03 1.82 3.65
C GLU A 25 8.20 1.72 4.63
N ARG A 26 9.01 2.79 4.69
CA ARG A 26 10.18 2.84 5.56
C ARG A 26 9.76 2.83 7.04
N PRO A 27 10.26 1.89 7.86
CA PRO A 27 9.90 1.82 9.26
C PRO A 27 10.69 2.85 10.08
N MET A 28 10.05 3.40 11.12
CA MET A 28 10.73 4.28 12.10
C MET A 28 11.38 3.51 13.27
N GLY A 29 11.32 2.19 13.26
CA GLY A 29 11.82 1.34 14.35
C GLY A 29 12.00 -0.10 13.91
N ARG A 30 12.29 -1.00 14.86
CA ARG A 30 12.42 -2.43 14.59
C ARG A 30 11.07 -3.11 14.75
N ALA A 31 10.68 -3.89 13.75
CA ALA A 31 9.49 -4.72 13.78
C ALA A 31 9.79 -6.04 13.05
N PRO A 32 9.30 -7.20 13.55
CA PRO A 32 9.57 -8.50 12.95
C PRO A 32 8.99 -8.66 11.54
N GLU A 33 8.01 -7.83 11.16
CA GLU A 33 7.35 -7.83 9.85
C GLU A 33 8.11 -7.05 8.77
N ILE A 34 9.24 -6.41 9.13
CA ILE A 34 10.09 -5.71 8.15
C ILE A 34 10.72 -6.74 7.21
N VAL A 35 10.58 -6.50 5.91
CA VAL A 35 11.18 -7.32 4.87
C VAL A 35 12.29 -6.55 4.14
N ASN A 36 13.23 -7.28 3.57
CA ASN A 36 14.25 -6.74 2.68
C ASN A 36 13.92 -7.13 1.23
N THR A 37 13.60 -6.14 0.41
CA THR A 37 13.31 -6.23 -1.02
C THR A 37 14.37 -5.43 -1.79
N PRO A 38 15.50 -6.04 -2.19
CA PRO A 38 16.67 -5.32 -2.70
C PRO A 38 16.45 -4.52 -4.00
N SER A 39 15.41 -4.84 -4.76
CA SER A 39 15.08 -4.17 -6.02
C SER A 39 14.39 -2.81 -5.84
N GLN A 40 13.99 -2.45 -4.62
CA GLN A 40 13.25 -1.24 -4.31
C GLN A 40 14.18 -0.10 -3.87
N PRO A 41 13.86 1.18 -4.14
CA PRO A 41 14.67 2.32 -3.72
C PRO A 41 14.89 2.39 -2.21
N THR A 42 13.87 1.97 -1.44
CA THR A 42 14.01 1.67 -0.01
C THR A 42 13.92 0.16 0.15
N PRO A 43 15.05 -0.54 0.33
CA PRO A 43 15.06 -1.99 0.31
C PRO A 43 14.50 -2.60 1.60
N GLU A 44 14.61 -1.92 2.75
CA GLU A 44 14.07 -2.41 4.02
C GLU A 44 12.81 -1.66 4.41
N GLY A 45 11.70 -2.39 4.58
CA GLY A 45 10.50 -1.84 5.18
C GLY A 45 9.30 -2.76 5.23
N PHE A 46 8.14 -2.20 5.53
CA PHE A 46 6.89 -2.94 5.51
C PHE A 46 6.43 -3.10 4.07
N LYS A 47 6.26 -4.35 3.64
CA LYS A 47 5.65 -4.67 2.37
C LYS A 47 4.15 -4.73 2.52
N ILE A 48 3.46 -3.87 1.78
CA ILE A 48 2.01 -3.73 1.79
C ILE A 48 1.50 -4.00 0.38
N TRP A 49 0.53 -4.88 0.22
CA TRP A 49 -0.16 -5.02 -1.05
C TRP A 49 -1.18 -3.92 -1.19
N VAL A 50 -1.12 -3.17 -2.28
CA VAL A 50 -1.95 -1.99 -2.51
C VAL A 50 -2.81 -2.20 -3.74
N LEU A 51 -4.10 -1.89 -3.63
CA LEU A 51 -5.00 -1.66 -4.76
C LEU A 51 -5.17 -0.15 -4.97
N ALA A 52 -4.83 0.32 -6.17
CA ALA A 52 -4.91 1.74 -6.50
C ALA A 52 -5.53 2.02 -7.88
N ASN A 53 -6.05 3.24 -8.04
CA ASN A 53 -6.50 3.79 -9.31
C ASN A 53 -5.92 5.20 -9.47
N GLN A 54 -5.11 5.42 -10.51
CA GLN A 54 -4.50 6.73 -10.81
C GLN A 54 -3.81 7.40 -9.60
N GLY A 55 -3.11 6.61 -8.78
CA GLY A 55 -2.42 7.10 -7.57
C GLY A 55 -3.30 7.22 -6.32
N TYR A 56 -4.61 6.96 -6.42
CA TYR A 56 -5.51 6.90 -5.28
C TYR A 56 -5.56 5.48 -4.68
N LEU A 57 -5.30 5.36 -3.38
CA LEU A 57 -5.37 4.12 -2.60
C LEU A 57 -6.83 3.74 -2.32
N LEU A 58 -7.26 2.59 -2.86
CA LEU A 58 -8.61 2.04 -2.63
C LEU A 58 -8.62 0.99 -1.53
N ASP A 59 -7.56 0.18 -1.47
CA ASP A 59 -7.48 -0.93 -0.54
C ASP A 59 -6.04 -1.41 -0.27
N TRP A 60 -5.85 -2.16 0.81
CA TRP A 60 -4.57 -2.80 1.13
C TRP A 60 -4.69 -4.06 2.02
N LEU A 61 -3.64 -4.89 1.97
CA LEU A 61 -3.40 -6.07 2.80
C LEU A 61 -2.02 -6.01 3.48
#